data_AF-A0A9D6XNU5-F1
#
_entry.id   AF-A0A9D6XNU5-F1
#
_cell.length_a   1.000
_cell.length_b   1.000
_cell.length_c   1.000
_cell.angle_alpha   90.00
_cell.angle_beta   90.00
_cell.angle_gamma   90.00
#
_symmetry.space_group_name_H-M   'P 1'
#
loop_
_entity.id
_entity.type
_entity.pdbx_description
1 polymer ?
#
loop_
_entity_poly.entity_id
_entity_poly.type
_entity_poly.pdbx_seq_one_letter_code
_entity_poly.pdbx_strand_id
1 'polypeptide(L)'
;MIPAHVGAGRFRLAIPAIPLAAALVAACASNPEIVLGEAVDPGSAVPLAEVLDRFPANVGEQVTVTGRVRTVCRQMGCWFVIGQEDREVLVDLQQGRHFTVPGDAAGRLAWVKGLVQEEAGLPRLVGRGVRLRAED
;
A
#
# COMPACT_ATOMS: atom_id res chain seq x y z
N MET A 1 76.10 49.58 -15.54
CA MET A 1 75.20 50.05 -16.61
C MET A 1 73.76 49.85 -16.14
N ILE A 2 73.08 50.96 -15.81
CA ILE A 2 71.68 51.36 -16.11
C ILE A 2 70.73 50.24 -16.64
N PRO A 3 69.40 50.26 -16.35
CA PRO A 3 68.62 50.21 -15.09
C PRO A 3 67.59 49.02 -15.18
N ALA A 4 66.49 48.85 -14.43
CA ALA A 4 65.25 49.62 -14.56
C ALA A 4 64.03 48.98 -13.83
N HIS A 5 63.17 49.84 -13.27
CA HIS A 5 61.71 49.75 -13.03
C HIS A 5 61.20 48.68 -12.03
N VAL A 6 60.74 49.06 -10.82
CA VAL A 6 59.43 49.68 -10.48
C VAL A 6 58.23 48.94 -11.09
N GLY A 7 57.44 48.29 -10.23
CA GLY A 7 56.14 47.73 -10.56
C GLY A 7 55.32 47.49 -9.29
N ALA A 8 54.68 48.55 -8.79
CA ALA A 8 53.67 48.47 -7.76
C ALA A 8 52.42 47.79 -8.33
N GLY A 9 51.92 46.75 -7.67
CA GLY A 9 50.73 46.00 -8.10
C GLY A 9 49.95 45.50 -6.90
N ARG A 10 49.21 46.40 -6.26
CA ARG A 10 48.25 46.10 -5.20
C ARG A 10 47.05 45.41 -5.84
N PHE A 11 46.95 44.08 -5.74
CA PHE A 11 45.73 43.38 -6.12
C PHE A 11 45.03 42.80 -4.91
N ARG A 12 43.77 43.23 -4.78
CA ARG A 12 42.88 43.06 -3.65
C ARG A 12 42.52 41.59 -3.42
N LEU A 13 42.29 41.31 -2.13
CA LEU A 13 41.51 40.22 -1.54
C LEU A 13 40.63 39.42 -2.51
N ALA A 14 40.69 38.09 -2.37
CA ALA A 14 39.53 37.22 -2.52
C ALA A 14 39.64 36.07 -1.50
N ILE A 15 38.84 36.15 -0.44
CA ILE A 15 38.59 35.08 0.53
C ILE A 15 37.68 34.06 -0.17
N PRO A 16 38.08 32.80 -0.43
CA PRO A 16 37.14 31.81 -0.89
C PRO A 16 36.31 31.33 0.29
N ALA A 17 35.10 31.87 0.41
CA ALA A 17 34.04 31.33 1.26
C ALA A 17 33.65 29.95 0.70
N ILE A 18 34.15 28.88 1.32
CA ILE A 18 33.75 27.49 1.03
C ILE A 18 32.41 27.26 1.75
N PRO A 19 31.29 27.09 1.01
CA PRO A 19 29.99 26.91 1.64
C PRO A 19 29.87 25.50 2.20
N LEU A 20 29.53 25.42 3.49
CA LEU A 20 29.08 24.22 4.19
C LEU A 20 27.70 23.81 3.65
N ALA A 21 27.66 23.11 2.52
CA ALA A 21 26.42 22.56 1.96
C ALA A 21 26.24 21.11 2.41
N ALA A 22 25.65 20.93 3.60
CA ALA A 22 25.13 19.64 4.04
C ALA A 22 23.88 19.29 3.21
N ALA A 23 24.06 18.52 2.15
CA ALA A 23 22.96 17.93 1.39
C ALA A 23 22.36 16.74 2.17
N LEU A 24 21.47 17.02 3.12
CA LEU A 24 20.55 16.04 3.70
C LEU A 24 19.45 15.75 2.67
N VAL A 25 19.66 14.72 1.85
CA VAL A 25 18.62 14.18 0.96
C VAL A 25 17.62 13.43 1.84
N ALA A 26 16.54 14.10 2.23
CA ALA A 26 15.38 13.47 2.84
C ALA A 26 14.71 12.57 1.79
N ALA A 27 14.99 11.27 1.84
CA ALA A 27 14.26 10.27 1.09
C ALA A 27 12.85 10.17 1.69
N CYS A 28 11.87 10.88 1.11
CA CYS A 28 10.46 10.59 1.35
C CYS A 28 10.16 9.19 0.83
N ALA A 29 10.23 8.19 1.71
CA ALA A 29 9.68 6.87 1.45
C ALA A 29 8.15 6.98 1.48
N SER A 30 7.56 7.46 0.39
CA SER A 30 6.13 7.28 0.15
C SER A 30 5.91 5.80 -0.10
N ASN A 31 5.51 5.03 0.91
CA ASN A 31 5.13 3.64 0.70
C ASN A 31 3.86 3.64 -0.17
N PRO A 32 3.91 3.21 -1.43
CA PRO A 32 2.80 3.39 -2.34
C PRO A 32 1.67 2.43 -1.96
N GLU A 33 0.45 2.94 -2.02
CA GLU A 33 -0.73 2.10 -1.98
C GLU A 33 -0.72 1.14 -3.18
N ILE A 34 -1.11 -0.12 -2.95
CA ILE A 34 -1.08 -1.17 -3.96
C ILE A 34 -2.51 -1.50 -4.37
N VAL A 35 -2.83 -1.40 -5.65
CA VAL A 35 -4.11 -1.82 -6.22
C VAL A 35 -3.88 -3.05 -7.10
N LEU A 36 -4.67 -4.10 -6.87
CA LEU A 36 -4.55 -5.42 -7.50
C LEU A 36 -5.92 -5.87 -8.00
N GLY A 37 -5.97 -6.50 -9.18
CA GLY A 37 -7.23 -6.94 -9.78
C GLY A 37 -8.08 -5.79 -10.32
N GLU A 38 -9.40 -5.89 -10.16
CA GLU A 38 -10.35 -4.85 -10.54
C GLU A 38 -10.15 -3.55 -9.73
N ALA A 39 -10.56 -2.42 -10.29
CA ALA A 39 -10.59 -1.15 -9.56
C ALA A 39 -11.47 -1.26 -8.31
N VAL A 40 -10.91 -0.81 -7.18
CA VAL A 40 -11.60 -0.77 -5.88
C VAL A 40 -11.79 0.70 -5.50
N ASP A 41 -13.04 1.09 -5.26
CA ASP A 41 -13.40 2.40 -4.74
C ASP A 41 -13.60 2.34 -3.21
N PRO A 42 -12.67 2.88 -2.41
CA PRO A 42 -12.82 2.95 -0.95
C PRO A 42 -14.08 3.67 -0.48
N GLY A 43 -14.61 4.62 -1.26
CA GLY A 43 -15.82 5.38 -0.93
C GLY A 43 -17.10 4.53 -0.97
N SER A 44 -17.07 3.40 -1.68
CA SER A 44 -18.17 2.43 -1.76
C SER A 44 -18.12 1.36 -0.66
N ALA A 45 -17.11 1.40 0.23
CA ALA A 45 -16.88 0.34 1.19
C ALA A 45 -17.91 0.37 2.33
N VAL A 46 -18.56 -0.78 2.55
CA VAL A 46 -19.42 -1.02 3.73
C VAL A 46 -18.63 -1.74 4.82
N PRO A 47 -19.04 -1.63 6.11
CA PRO A 47 -18.45 -2.39 7.20
C PRO A 47 -18.57 -3.90 6.97
N LEU A 48 -17.54 -4.66 7.35
CA LEU A 48 -17.54 -6.11 7.19
C LEU A 48 -18.69 -6.78 7.94
N ALA A 49 -19.00 -6.30 9.16
CA ALA A 49 -20.10 -6.82 9.97
C ALA A 49 -21.44 -6.76 9.23
N GLU A 50 -21.74 -5.64 8.55
CA GLU A 50 -22.99 -5.44 7.82
C GLU A 50 -23.18 -6.48 6.70
N VAL A 51 -22.11 -6.82 5.98
CA VAL A 51 -22.15 -7.87 4.95
C VAL A 51 -22.37 -9.24 5.58
N LEU A 52 -21.72 -9.52 6.71
CA LEU A 52 -21.83 -10.81 7.39
C LEU A 52 -23.18 -11.01 8.09
N ASP A 53 -23.82 -9.94 8.58
CA ASP A 53 -25.14 -10.03 9.21
C ASP A 53 -26.27 -10.28 8.21
N ARG A 54 -26.04 -9.96 6.93
CA ARG A 54 -26.96 -10.31 5.82
C ARG A 54 -26.76 -11.74 5.30
N PHE A 55 -25.71 -12.44 5.70
CA PHE A 55 -25.44 -13.80 5.24
C PHE A 55 -26.47 -14.80 5.82
N PRO A 56 -26.99 -15.77 5.05
CA PRO A 56 -26.65 -16.10 3.65
C PRO A 56 -27.51 -15.39 2.58
N ALA A 57 -28.39 -14.45 2.97
CA ALA A 57 -29.34 -13.83 2.05
C ALA A 57 -28.67 -12.97 0.95
N ASN A 58 -27.43 -12.53 1.16
CA ASN A 58 -26.64 -11.76 0.19
C ASN A 58 -25.65 -12.60 -0.62
N VAL A 59 -25.73 -13.94 -0.60
CA VAL A 59 -24.91 -14.78 -1.49
C VAL A 59 -25.15 -14.40 -2.95
N GLY A 60 -24.06 -14.22 -3.71
CA GLY A 60 -24.07 -13.74 -5.08
C GLY A 60 -24.02 -12.21 -5.23
N GLU A 61 -24.17 -11.45 -4.15
CA GLU A 61 -24.03 -9.98 -4.15
C GLU A 61 -22.56 -9.58 -4.30
N GLN A 62 -22.30 -8.52 -5.07
CA GLN A 62 -21.00 -7.87 -5.13
C GLN A 62 -20.92 -6.77 -4.08
N VAL A 63 -19.88 -6.84 -3.25
CA VAL A 63 -19.65 -5.90 -2.14
C VAL A 63 -18.23 -5.34 -2.20
N THR A 64 -18.06 -4.13 -1.68
CA THR A 64 -16.75 -3.60 -1.29
C THR A 64 -16.71 -3.52 0.23
N VAL A 65 -15.74 -4.17 0.86
CA VAL A 65 -15.55 -4.15 2.32
C VAL A 65 -14.20 -3.59 2.70
N THR A 66 -14.08 -3.08 3.92
CA THR A 66 -12.80 -2.64 4.49
C THR A 66 -12.45 -3.45 5.73
N GLY A 67 -11.16 -3.68 5.95
CA GLY A 67 -10.66 -4.40 7.12
C GLY A 67 -9.13 -4.49 7.11
N ARG A 68 -8.55 -4.95 8.22
CA ARG A 68 -7.12 -5.27 8.29
C ARG A 68 -6.88 -6.69 7.82
N VAL A 69 -5.84 -6.90 7.02
CA VAL A 69 -5.38 -8.24 6.66
C VAL A 69 -4.84 -8.92 7.92
N ARG A 70 -5.46 -10.03 8.34
CA ARG A 70 -5.04 -10.80 9.52
C ARG A 70 -3.97 -11.83 9.17
N THR A 71 -4.19 -12.56 8.08
CA THR A 71 -3.27 -13.58 7.58
C THR A 71 -3.35 -13.67 6.07
N VAL A 72 -2.30 -14.17 5.44
CA VAL A 72 -2.19 -14.35 3.99
C VAL A 72 -1.56 -15.70 3.69
N CYS A 73 -1.96 -16.30 2.57
CA CYS A 73 -1.24 -17.43 2.00
C CYS A 73 0.18 -16.99 1.63
N ARG A 74 1.17 -17.29 2.47
CA ARG A 74 2.56 -16.87 2.21
C ARG A 74 3.25 -17.56 1.04
N GLN A 75 2.73 -18.72 0.62
CA GLN A 75 3.32 -19.48 -0.47
C GLN A 75 3.03 -18.83 -1.83
N MET A 76 1.78 -18.39 -2.06
CA MET A 76 1.36 -17.88 -3.38
C MET A 76 0.59 -16.56 -3.32
N GLY A 77 0.09 -16.15 -2.15
CA GLY A 77 -0.78 -14.98 -2.03
C GLY A 77 -2.16 -15.21 -2.65
N CYS A 78 -2.62 -16.45 -2.75
CA CYS A 78 -3.86 -16.81 -3.44
C CYS A 78 -5.13 -16.73 -2.58
N TRP A 79 -4.99 -16.46 -1.28
CA TRP A 79 -6.07 -16.18 -0.35
C TRP A 79 -5.53 -15.39 0.83
N PHE A 80 -6.40 -14.68 1.53
CA PHE A 80 -6.08 -13.98 2.78
C PHE A 80 -7.34 -13.83 3.63
N VAL A 81 -7.17 -13.51 4.92
CA VAL A 81 -8.26 -13.18 5.83
C VAL A 81 -8.24 -11.70 6.10
N ILE A 82 -9.39 -11.04 5.95
CA ILE A 82 -9.58 -9.68 6.45
C ILE A 82 -10.44 -9.72 7.69
N GLY A 83 -10.15 -8.83 8.64
CA GLY A 83 -10.95 -8.67 9.83
C GLY A 83 -11.17 -7.21 10.19
N GLN A 84 -12.31 -6.96 10.81
CA GLN A 84 -12.71 -5.69 11.40
C GLN A 84 -13.38 -6.01 12.74
N GLU A 85 -12.88 -5.42 13.82
CA GLU A 85 -13.32 -5.74 15.18
C GLU A 85 -13.17 -7.25 15.49
N ASP A 86 -14.25 -7.91 15.89
CA ASP A 86 -14.37 -9.35 16.21
C ASP A 86 -14.83 -10.20 15.00
N ARG A 87 -15.00 -9.57 13.83
CA ARG A 87 -15.49 -10.22 12.62
C ARG A 87 -14.36 -10.42 11.61
N GLU A 88 -14.37 -11.57 10.94
CA GLU A 88 -13.42 -11.87 9.88
C GLU A 88 -14.06 -12.70 8.76
N VAL A 89 -13.47 -12.61 7.58
CA VAL A 89 -13.89 -13.40 6.41
C VAL A 89 -12.67 -13.79 5.58
N LEU A 90 -12.69 -15.02 5.06
CA LEU A 90 -11.70 -15.46 4.10
C LEU A 90 -12.01 -14.87 2.71
N VAL A 91 -11.00 -14.23 2.13
CA VAL A 91 -11.00 -13.76 0.75
C VAL A 91 -10.24 -14.77 -0.10
N ASP A 92 -10.95 -15.42 -1.01
CA ASP A 92 -10.40 -16.32 -2.02
C ASP A 92 -10.05 -15.56 -3.30
N LEU A 93 -8.81 -15.70 -3.76
CA LEU A 93 -8.38 -15.19 -5.07
C LEU A 93 -8.35 -16.30 -6.13
N GLN A 94 -9.08 -17.39 -5.87
CA GLN A 94 -9.27 -18.54 -6.75
C GLN A 94 -7.94 -19.13 -7.21
N GLN A 95 -7.09 -19.50 -6.24
CA GLN A 95 -5.74 -20.00 -6.49
C GLN A 95 -4.84 -18.98 -7.22
N GLY A 96 -5.11 -17.68 -7.07
CA GLY A 96 -4.33 -16.62 -7.70
C GLY A 96 -4.58 -16.49 -9.21
N ARG A 97 -5.71 -17.01 -9.72
CA ARG A 97 -6.00 -17.07 -11.16
C ARG A 97 -6.01 -15.70 -11.84
N HIS A 98 -6.37 -14.65 -11.11
CA HIS A 98 -6.45 -13.28 -11.64
C HIS A 98 -5.36 -12.36 -11.09
N PHE A 99 -5.06 -12.48 -9.80
CA PHE A 99 -4.00 -11.74 -9.12
C PHE A 99 -3.67 -12.42 -7.80
N THR A 100 -2.54 -12.06 -7.22
CA THR A 100 -2.12 -12.50 -5.89
C THR A 100 -1.81 -11.29 -5.02
N VAL A 101 -1.93 -11.45 -3.72
CA VAL A 101 -1.53 -10.44 -2.74
C VAL A 101 -0.10 -10.71 -2.24
N PRO A 102 0.68 -9.67 -1.89
CA PRO A 102 2.00 -9.85 -1.28
C PRO A 102 1.94 -10.71 -0.02
N GLY A 103 2.92 -11.60 0.17
CA GLY A 103 2.99 -12.51 1.32
C GLY A 103 3.28 -11.83 2.67
N ASP A 104 3.62 -10.54 2.62
CA ASP A 104 3.83 -9.62 3.74
C ASP A 104 2.63 -8.67 3.96
N ALA A 105 1.51 -8.84 3.26
CA ALA A 105 0.36 -7.94 3.37
C ALA A 105 -0.34 -7.94 4.74
N ALA A 106 0.02 -8.85 5.65
CA ALA A 106 -0.57 -8.92 6.99
C ALA A 106 -0.35 -7.62 7.78
N GLY A 107 -1.39 -7.16 8.48
CA GLY A 107 -1.39 -5.90 9.24
C GLY A 107 -1.87 -4.69 8.45
N ARG A 108 -1.75 -4.72 7.11
CA ARG A 108 -2.17 -3.63 6.23
C ARG A 108 -3.68 -3.44 6.25
N LEU A 109 -4.13 -2.19 6.14
CA LEU A 109 -5.53 -1.89 5.87
C LEU A 109 -5.83 -2.21 4.40
N ALA A 110 -6.92 -2.93 4.15
CA ALA A 110 -7.35 -3.34 2.83
C ALA A 110 -8.78 -2.88 2.55
N TRP A 111 -9.04 -2.58 1.27
CA TRP A 111 -10.38 -2.55 0.70
C TRP A 111 -10.49 -3.68 -0.32
N VAL A 112 -11.52 -4.50 -0.19
CA VAL A 112 -11.71 -5.70 -0.99
C VAL A 112 -13.05 -5.59 -1.71
N LYS A 113 -12.99 -5.56 -3.03
CA LYS A 113 -14.16 -5.76 -3.89
C LYS A 113 -14.29 -7.25 -4.18
N GLY A 114 -15.43 -7.86 -3.85
CA GLY A 114 -15.63 -9.29 -4.00
C GLY A 114 -17.08 -9.71 -4.12
N LEU A 115 -17.30 -10.97 -4.51
CA LEU A 115 -18.61 -11.61 -4.48
C LEU A 115 -18.77 -12.39 -3.18
N VAL A 116 -19.90 -12.22 -2.50
CA VAL A 116 -20.27 -13.06 -1.37
C VAL A 116 -20.62 -14.45 -1.88
N GLN A 117 -20.02 -15.46 -1.28
CA GLN A 117 -20.25 -16.87 -1.55
C GLN A 117 -20.40 -17.65 -0.25
N GLU A 118 -21.04 -18.80 -0.34
CA GLU A 118 -21.07 -19.79 0.73
C GLU A 118 -20.10 -20.93 0.41
N GLU A 119 -19.29 -21.31 1.40
CA GLU A 119 -18.45 -22.50 1.34
C GLU A 119 -18.61 -23.29 2.65
N ALA A 120 -19.12 -24.52 2.57
CA ALA A 120 -19.40 -25.37 3.73
C ALA A 120 -20.26 -24.70 4.83
N GLY A 121 -21.24 -23.87 4.43
CA GLY A 121 -22.12 -23.13 5.35
C GLY A 121 -21.50 -21.88 5.97
N LEU A 122 -20.29 -21.49 5.57
CA LEU A 122 -19.60 -20.29 6.04
C LEU A 122 -19.51 -19.23 4.94
N PRO A 123 -19.55 -17.94 5.29
CA PRO A 123 -19.36 -16.86 4.35
C PRO A 123 -17.92 -16.83 3.83
N ARG A 124 -17.79 -16.59 2.53
CA ARG A 124 -16.51 -16.41 1.82
C ARG A 124 -16.64 -15.26 0.84
N LEU A 125 -15.56 -14.52 0.64
CA LEU A 125 -15.51 -13.51 -0.43
C LEU A 125 -14.64 -14.03 -1.57
N VAL A 126 -15.18 -14.11 -2.77
CA VAL A 126 -14.36 -14.30 -3.98
C VAL A 126 -13.86 -12.93 -4.40
N GLY A 127 -12.58 -12.65 -4.11
CA GLY A 127 -11.94 -11.37 -4.34
C GLY A 127 -11.78 -11.09 -5.83
N ARG A 128 -12.24 -9.92 -6.27
CA ARG A 128 -12.11 -9.42 -7.64
C ARG A 128 -11.12 -8.27 -7.75
N GLY A 129 -10.99 -7.48 -6.69
CA GLY A 129 -10.00 -6.41 -6.58
C GLY A 129 -9.64 -6.14 -5.13
N VAL A 130 -8.39 -5.75 -4.89
CA VAL A 130 -7.88 -5.41 -3.56
C VAL A 130 -7.05 -4.13 -3.65
N ARG A 131 -7.29 -3.22 -2.71
CA ARG A 131 -6.49 -2.02 -2.50
C ARG A 131 -5.89 -2.08 -1.11
N LEU A 132 -4.56 -2.13 -1.02
CA LEU A 132 -3.81 -2.20 0.22
C LEU A 132 -3.21 -0.83 0.53
N ARG A 133 -3.56 -0.26 1.69
CA ARG A 133 -2.89 0.94 2.20
C ARG A 133 -1.41 0.66 2.40
N ALA A 134 -0.59 1.69 2.21
CA ALA A 134 0.77 1.75 2.71
C ALA A 134 0.88 1.25 4.17
N GLU A 135 1.96 0.56 4.49
CA GLU A 135 2.37 0.37 5.88
C GLU A 135 2.91 1.70 6.42
N ASP A 136 2.44 2.08 7.61
CA ASP A 136 2.87 3.26 8.37
C ASP A 136 4.18 2.98 9.15
#